data_AF-A0A949TC51-F1
#
_entry.id   AF-A0A949TC51-F1
#
_cell.length_a   1.000
_cell.length_b   1.000
_cell.length_c   1.000
_cell.angle_alpha   90.00
_cell.angle_beta   90.00
_cell.angle_gamma   90.00
#
_symmetry.space_group_name_H-M   'P 1'
#
loop_
_entity.id
_entity.type
_entity.pdbx_description
1 polymer ?
#
loop_
_entity_poly.entity_id
_entity_poly.type
_entity_poly.pdbx_seq_one_letter_code
_entity_poly.pdbx_strand_id
1 'polypeptide(L)'
;MIFNSLYLVYVLLAVILVFVAAIGFLRVLFATIYAKGNSKDTVLLNLMEQAGIPNWQTLQQKSGVSSTVIWLLRDGEGASVKLSELKDVANALLLPLGAFLKKLDLIE
;
A
#
# COMPACT_ATOMS: atom_id res chain seq x y z
N MET A 1 -12.33 -54.69 2.12
CA MET A 1 -11.42 -53.75 2.81
C MET A 1 -10.88 -52.62 1.91
N ILE A 2 -10.83 -52.79 0.59
CA ILE A 2 -10.29 -51.80 -0.39
C ILE A 2 -11.17 -50.53 -0.51
N PHE A 3 -12.50 -50.66 -0.37
CA PHE A 3 -13.45 -49.54 -0.48
C PHE A 3 -13.20 -48.41 0.55
N ASN A 4 -12.81 -48.77 1.78
CA ASN A 4 -12.46 -47.80 2.82
C ASN A 4 -11.17 -47.02 2.50
N SER A 5 -10.23 -47.67 1.80
CA SER A 5 -8.93 -47.06 1.47
C SER A 5 -9.06 -46.06 0.33
N LEU A 6 -9.84 -46.39 -0.71
CA LEU A 6 -10.16 -45.45 -1.80
C LEU A 6 -10.95 -44.23 -1.30
N TYR A 7 -11.94 -44.44 -0.42
CA TYR A 7 -12.70 -43.34 0.18
C TYR A 7 -11.79 -42.40 0.99
N LEU A 8 -10.88 -42.95 1.81
CA LEU A 8 -9.90 -42.16 2.55
C LEU A 8 -9.00 -41.33 1.62
N VAL A 9 -8.57 -41.89 0.49
CA VAL A 9 -7.76 -41.17 -0.51
C VAL A 9 -8.55 -40.02 -1.14
N TYR A 10 -9.82 -40.22 -1.50
CA TYR A 10 -10.67 -39.16 -2.04
C TYR A 10 -10.92 -38.04 -1.01
N VAL A 11 -11.13 -38.39 0.26
CA VAL A 11 -11.29 -37.42 1.34
C VAL A 11 -10.01 -36.60 1.53
N LEU A 12 -8.84 -37.25 1.55
CA LEU A 12 -7.55 -36.56 1.64
C LEU A 12 -7.30 -35.60 0.46
N LEU A 13 -7.62 -36.03 -0.76
CA LEU A 13 -7.51 -35.17 -1.95
C LEU A 13 -8.44 -33.96 -1.87
N ALA A 14 -9.69 -34.15 -1.44
CA ALA A 14 -10.64 -33.06 -1.28
C ALA A 14 -10.16 -32.04 -0.23
N VAL A 15 -9.61 -32.53 0.90
CA VAL A 15 -9.06 -31.66 1.96
C VAL A 15 -7.89 -30.84 1.42
N ILE A 16 -6.93 -31.46 0.73
CA ILE A 16 -5.79 -30.74 0.13
C ILE A 16 -6.28 -29.67 -0.85
N LEU A 17 -7.27 -30.01 -1.68
CA LEU A 17 -7.80 -29.09 -2.70
C LEU A 17 -8.48 -27.87 -2.05
N VAL A 18 -9.21 -28.06 -0.95
CA VAL A 18 -9.79 -26.96 -0.15
C VAL A 18 -8.70 -26.05 0.41
N PHE A 19 -7.62 -26.61 0.98
CA PHE A 19 -6.52 -25.81 1.51
C PHE A 19 -5.78 -25.02 0.43
N VAL A 20 -5.51 -25.62 -0.72
CA VAL A 20 -4.88 -24.93 -1.86
C VAL A 20 -5.76 -23.80 -2.36
N ALA A 21 -7.06 -24.03 -2.49
CA ALA A 21 -8.02 -22.99 -2.90
C ALA A 21 -8.08 -21.84 -1.88
N ALA A 22 -8.12 -22.14 -0.58
CA ALA A 22 -8.11 -21.14 0.48
C ALA A 22 -6.83 -20.28 0.48
N ILE A 23 -5.67 -20.91 0.31
CA ILE A 23 -4.38 -20.20 0.21
C ILE A 23 -4.34 -19.30 -1.03
N GLY A 24 -4.80 -19.82 -2.17
CA GLY A 24 -4.90 -19.04 -3.41
C GLY A 24 -5.82 -17.82 -3.26
N PHE A 25 -6.99 -18.02 -2.65
CA PHE A 25 -7.93 -16.94 -2.35
C PHE A 25 -7.33 -15.88 -1.43
N LEU A 26 -6.68 -16.28 -0.33
CA LEU A 26 -6.03 -15.34 0.58
C LEU A 26 -4.92 -14.56 -0.13
N ARG A 27 -4.11 -15.21 -0.98
CA ARG A 27 -3.09 -14.50 -1.78
C ARG A 27 -3.71 -13.43 -2.68
N VAL A 28 -4.81 -13.75 -3.36
CA VAL A 28 -5.51 -12.78 -4.22
C VAL A 28 -6.13 -11.65 -3.40
N LEU A 29 -6.74 -11.97 -2.26
CA LEU A 29 -7.32 -10.99 -1.35
C LEU A 29 -6.25 -10.00 -0.86
N PHE A 30 -5.12 -10.50 -0.36
CA PHE A 30 -4.01 -9.65 0.07
C PHE A 30 -3.43 -8.86 -1.09
N ALA A 31 -3.17 -9.47 -2.24
CA ALA A 31 -2.67 -8.75 -3.41
C ALA A 31 -3.61 -7.61 -3.83
N THR A 32 -4.92 -7.83 -3.78
CA THR A 32 -5.93 -6.81 -4.11
C THR A 32 -5.95 -5.68 -3.06
N ILE A 33 -5.84 -6.01 -1.77
CA ILE A 33 -5.78 -5.02 -0.69
C ILE A 33 -4.48 -4.21 -0.76
N TYR A 34 -3.32 -4.85 -1.01
CA TYR A 34 -2.02 -4.19 -1.17
C TYR A 34 -1.87 -3.43 -2.49
N ALA A 35 -2.65 -3.76 -3.52
CA ALA A 35 -2.73 -2.96 -4.74
C ALA A 35 -3.62 -1.72 -4.54
N LYS A 36 -4.58 -1.78 -3.62
CA LYS A 36 -5.53 -0.69 -3.35
C LYS A 36 -5.04 0.27 -2.27
N GLY A 37 -4.57 -0.22 -1.14
CA GLY A 37 -3.80 0.56 -0.17
C GLY A 37 -2.39 0.75 -0.71
N ASN A 38 -1.75 1.89 -0.44
CA ASN A 38 -0.38 2.18 -0.84
C ASN A 38 -0.16 2.48 -2.34
N SER A 39 -1.21 2.85 -3.10
CA SER A 39 -1.15 3.12 -4.54
C SER A 39 -0.13 4.19 -4.96
N LYS A 40 0.19 5.14 -4.06
CA LYS A 40 1.16 6.22 -4.27
C LYS A 40 2.46 6.05 -3.51
N ASP A 41 2.64 4.91 -2.85
CA ASP A 41 3.82 4.64 -2.03
C ASP A 41 5.11 4.66 -2.85
N THR A 42 5.13 4.00 -4.00
CA THR A 42 6.30 4.00 -4.88
C THR A 42 6.67 5.41 -5.35
N VAL A 43 5.68 6.24 -5.63
CA VAL A 43 5.91 7.64 -6.04
C VAL A 43 6.52 8.44 -4.88
N LEU A 44 5.95 8.31 -3.69
CA LEU A 44 6.43 9.00 -2.50
C LEU A 44 7.81 8.50 -2.05
N LEU A 45 8.10 7.20 -2.16
CA LEU A 45 9.43 6.64 -1.90
C LEU A 45 10.47 7.21 -2.85
N ASN A 46 10.17 7.27 -4.15
CA ASN A 46 11.07 7.88 -5.14
C ASN A 46 11.31 9.37 -4.85
N LEU A 47 10.29 10.09 -4.40
CA LEU A 47 10.42 11.48 -3.99
C LEU A 47 11.28 11.64 -2.73
N MET A 48 11.11 10.75 -1.76
CA MET A 48 11.93 10.72 -0.55
C MET A 48 13.40 10.44 -0.87
N GLU A 49 13.66 9.48 -1.75
CA GLU A 49 15.01 9.16 -2.23
C GLU A 49 15.66 10.38 -2.89
N GLN A 50 14.93 11.08 -3.77
CA GLN A 50 15.39 12.32 -4.41
C GLN A 50 15.69 13.44 -3.40
N ALA A 51 14.92 13.50 -2.31
CA ALA A 51 15.08 14.47 -1.24
C ALA A 51 16.09 14.04 -0.15
N GLY A 52 16.71 12.86 -0.28
CA GLY A 52 17.63 12.30 0.73
C GLY A 52 16.95 11.95 2.05
N ILE A 53 15.67 11.59 2.03
CA ILE A 53 14.89 11.20 3.20
C ILE A 53 14.90 9.66 3.32
N PRO A 54 15.50 9.10 4.40
CA PRO A 54 15.75 7.66 4.47
C PRO A 54 14.52 6.82 4.82
N ASN A 55 13.49 7.41 5.45
CA ASN A 55 12.30 6.68 5.88
C ASN A 55 11.11 7.62 6.19
N TRP A 56 9.93 7.02 6.34
CA TRP A 56 8.67 7.72 6.61
C TRP A 56 8.67 8.52 7.90
N GLN A 57 9.40 8.05 8.92
CA GLN A 57 9.51 8.75 10.20
C GLN A 57 10.28 10.07 10.03
N THR A 58 11.36 10.07 9.23
CA THR A 58 12.09 11.29 8.90
C THR A 58 11.24 12.24 8.05
N LEU A 59 10.46 11.72 7.09
CA LEU A 59 9.51 12.55 6.34
C LEU A 59 8.52 13.24 7.28
N GLN A 60 7.91 12.47 8.18
CA GLN A 60 6.95 12.96 9.17
C GLN A 60 7.57 14.02 10.09
N GLN A 61 8.78 13.79 10.59
CA GLN A 61 9.49 14.74 11.44
C GLN A 61 9.82 16.04 10.70
N LYS A 62 10.21 15.96 9.42
CA LYS A 62 10.53 17.14 8.60
C LYS A 62 9.31 17.94 8.18
N SER A 63 8.21 17.28 7.84
CA SER A 63 6.98 17.94 7.43
C SER A 63 6.10 18.37 8.61
N GLY A 64 6.28 17.78 9.80
CA GLY A 64 5.47 18.08 10.97
C GLY A 64 4.03 17.58 10.89
N VAL A 65 3.68 16.80 9.86
CA VAL A 65 2.31 16.28 9.68
C VAL A 65 2.08 15.03 10.52
N SER A 66 0.81 14.70 10.74
CA SER A 66 0.43 13.48 11.46
C SER A 66 0.75 12.21 10.66
N SER A 67 0.91 11.09 11.34
CA SER A 67 1.06 9.77 10.70
C SER A 67 -0.13 9.43 9.80
N THR A 68 -1.34 9.86 10.18
CA THR A 68 -2.56 9.70 9.38
C THR A 68 -2.44 10.39 8.02
N VAL A 69 -1.88 11.60 7.97
CA VAL A 69 -1.67 12.31 6.70
C VAL A 69 -0.69 11.55 5.80
N ILE A 70 0.43 11.07 6.35
CA ILE A 70 1.38 10.25 5.59
C ILE A 70 0.70 8.99 5.05
N TRP A 71 -0.14 8.35 5.86
CA TRP A 71 -0.88 7.15 5.45
C TRP A 71 -1.88 7.45 4.32
N LEU A 72 -2.69 8.51 4.44
CA LEU A 72 -3.61 8.94 3.38
C LEU A 72 -2.88 9.25 2.07
N LEU A 73 -1.72 9.91 2.16
CA LEU A 73 -0.91 10.19 0.97
C LEU A 73 -0.40 8.92 0.30
N ARG A 74 0.02 7.93 1.08
CA ARG A 74 0.49 6.63 0.58
C ARG A 74 -0.63 5.85 -0.09
N ASP A 75 -1.83 5.90 0.48
CA ASP A 75 -3.02 5.24 -0.07
C ASP A 75 -3.57 5.94 -1.32
N GLY A 76 -3.09 7.14 -1.64
CA GLY A 76 -3.58 7.92 -2.78
C GLY A 76 -4.81 8.76 -2.45
N GLU A 77 -5.18 8.85 -1.18
CA GLU A 77 -6.26 9.71 -0.67
C GLU A 77 -5.79 11.14 -0.39
N GLY A 78 -4.85 11.65 -1.19
CA GLY A 78 -4.28 12.99 -1.01
C GLY A 78 -5.31 14.13 -1.12
N ALA A 79 -6.45 13.88 -1.79
CA ALA A 79 -7.57 14.83 -1.86
C ALA A 79 -8.28 15.04 -0.51
N SER A 80 -8.17 14.08 0.41
CA SER A 80 -8.74 14.15 1.77
C SER A 80 -7.83 14.90 2.75
N VAL A 81 -6.61 15.25 2.33
CA VAL A 81 -5.60 15.95 3.14
C VAL A 81 -5.71 17.45 2.94
N LYS A 82 -5.49 18.26 3.99
CA LYS A 82 -5.56 19.71 3.87
C LYS A 82 -4.44 20.21 2.97
N LEU A 83 -4.72 21.23 2.15
CA LEU A 83 -3.73 21.84 1.27
C LEU A 83 -2.48 22.36 2.02
N SER A 84 -2.65 22.84 3.25
CA SER A 84 -1.54 23.24 4.12
C SER A 84 -0.62 22.06 4.46
N GLU A 85 -1.19 20.90 4.79
CA GLU A 85 -0.42 19.69 5.13
C GLU A 85 0.27 19.13 3.88
N LEU A 86 -0.39 19.18 2.71
CA LEU A 86 0.24 18.84 1.42
C LEU A 86 1.43 19.76 1.13
N LYS A 87 1.31 21.05 1.43
CA LYS A 87 2.41 22.02 1.30
C LYS A 87 3.56 21.71 2.25
N ASP A 88 3.28 21.34 3.49
CA ASP A 88 4.32 21.01 4.46
C ASP A 88 5.10 19.74 4.05
N VAL A 89 4.40 18.75 3.50
CA VAL A 89 5.04 17.54 2.92
C VAL A 89 5.85 17.88 1.67
N ALA A 90 5.31 18.71 0.76
CA ALA A 90 6.04 19.15 -0.44
C ALA A 90 7.33 19.90 -0.08
N ASN A 91 7.26 20.79 0.92
CA ASN A 91 8.42 21.52 1.43
C ASN A 91 9.46 20.58 2.05
N ALA A 92 9.02 19.57 2.82
CA ALA A 92 9.92 18.57 3.39
C ALA A 92 10.66 17.76 2.31
N LEU A 93 9.99 17.51 1.18
CA LEU A 93 10.54 16.87 -0.02
C LEU A 93 11.31 17.84 -0.94
N LEU A 94 11.50 19.10 -0.53
CA LEU A 94 12.16 20.15 -1.31
C LEU A 94 11.56 20.34 -2.71
N LEU A 95 10.24 20.19 -2.82
CA LEU A 95 9.53 20.16 -4.10
C LEU A 95 8.46 21.26 -4.16
N PRO A 96 8.31 21.98 -5.28
CA PRO A 96 7.22 22.95 -5.43
C PRO A 96 5.85 22.28 -5.28
N LEU A 97 4.93 22.88 -4.52
CA LEU A 97 3.61 22.31 -4.23
C LEU A 97 2.88 21.85 -5.51
N GLY A 98 2.87 22.65 -6.58
CA GLY A 98 2.23 22.26 -7.84
C GLY A 98 2.83 20.98 -8.46
N ALA A 99 4.16 20.84 -8.42
CA ALA A 99 4.83 19.63 -8.91
C ALA A 99 4.52 18.42 -8.01
N PHE A 100 4.33 18.63 -6.70
CA PHE A 100 3.99 17.58 -5.76
C PHE A 100 2.58 17.07 -6.00
N LEU A 101 1.62 17.99 -6.12
CA LEU A 101 0.22 17.67 -6.42
C LEU A 101 0.09 16.92 -7.76
N LYS A 102 0.83 17.35 -8.79
CA LYS A 102 0.86 16.68 -10.09
C LYS A 102 1.41 15.25 -10.00
N LYS A 103 2.48 15.02 -9.24
CA LYS A 103 3.03 13.66 -9.04
C LYS A 103 2.09 12.74 -8.29
N LEU A 104 1.20 13.28 -7.46
CA LEU A 104 0.17 12.52 -6.76
C LEU A 104 -1.14 12.38 -7.55
N ASP A 105 -1.19 12.86 -8.80
CA ASP A 105 -2.40 12.94 -9.63
C ASP A 105 -3.57 13.68 -8.96
N LEU A 106 -3.26 14.70 -8.15
CA LEU A 106 -4.27 15.55 -7.50
C LEU A 106 -4.69 16.74 -8.37
N ILE A 107 -3.88 17.08 -9.38
CA ILE A 107 -4.12 18.11 -10.39
C ILE A 107 -3.52 17.66 -11.74
N GLU A 108 -4.04 18.20 -12.85
CA GLU A 108 -3.57 17.92 -14.22
C GLU A 108 -2.20 18.57 -14.57
#